data_AF-A0A959EXF4-F1
#
_entry.id   AF-A0A959EXF4-F1
#
_cell.length_a   1.000
_cell.length_b   1.000
_cell.length_c   1.000
_cell.angle_alpha   90.00
_cell.angle_beta   90.00
_cell.angle_gamma   90.00
#
_symmetry.space_group_name_H-M   'P 1'
#
loop_
_entity.id
_entity.type
_entity.pdbx_description
1 polymer ?
#
loop_
_entity_poly.entity_id
_entity_poly.type
_entity_poly.pdbx_seq_one_letter_code
_entity_poly.pdbx_strand_id
1 'polypeptide(L)' 'MLFPIGDDQVKGGHFPLFSYGFILLNLGIYLIQIQFSDELICSFGTIPSNIASGRDFYTLVTSMFLHGG' A
#
# COMPACT_ATOMS: atom_id res chain seq x y z
N MET A 1 5.80 -9.61 -23.25
CA MET A 1 4.35 -9.68 -22.96
C MET A 1 3.69 -8.35 -23.28
N LEU A 2 2.38 -8.32 -23.60
CA LEU A 2 1.64 -7.07 -23.88
C LEU A 2 1.42 -6.22 -22.60
N PHE A 3 1.35 -6.87 -21.43
CA PHE A 3 1.30 -6.22 -20.11
C PHE A 3 2.44 -6.74 -19.25
N PRO A 4 3.42 -5.92 -18.86
CA PRO A 4 4.58 -6.37 -18.12
C PRO A 4 4.25 -6.60 -16.63
N ILE A 5 3.52 -7.67 -16.33
CA ILE A 5 3.16 -8.07 -14.96
C ILE A 5 3.86 -9.37 -14.61
N GLY A 6 4.73 -9.33 -13.59
CA GLY A 6 5.56 -10.46 -13.17
C GLY A 6 7.01 -10.37 -13.66
N ASP A 7 7.86 -11.26 -13.18
CA ASP A 7 9.28 -11.33 -13.55
C ASP A 7 9.50 -12.32 -14.70
N ASP A 8 9.79 -11.81 -15.89
CA ASP A 8 10.08 -12.61 -17.09
C ASP A 8 11.33 -13.49 -16.96
N GLN A 9 12.22 -13.21 -15.99
CA GLN A 9 13.42 -14.00 -15.73
C GLN A 9 13.12 -15.24 -14.86
N VAL A 10 11.97 -15.29 -14.19
CA VAL A 10 11.55 -16.42 -13.37
C VAL A 10 10.72 -17.39 -14.21
N LYS A 11 11.35 -18.46 -14.67
CA LYS A 11 10.69 -19.54 -15.44
C LYS A 11 10.20 -20.64 -14.50
N GLY A 12 8.92 -20.98 -14.57
CA GLY A 12 8.32 -22.02 -13.71
C GLY A 12 8.09 -21.59 -12.26
N GLY A 13 8.09 -20.29 -11.96
CA GLY A 13 7.78 -19.77 -10.64
C GLY A 13 6.33 -20.04 -10.22
N HIS A 14 6.09 -19.97 -8.90
CA HIS A 14 4.74 -20.08 -8.35
C HIS A 14 3.86 -18.90 -8.74
N PHE A 15 2.55 -19.13 -8.81
CA PHE A 15 1.59 -18.05 -9.04
C PHE A 15 1.69 -17.00 -7.91
N PRO A 16 1.91 -15.71 -8.22
CA PRO A 16 2.23 -14.69 -7.22
C PRO A 16 0.95 -14.14 -6.55
N LEU A 17 0.26 -15.00 -5.80
CA LEU A 17 -1.04 -14.70 -5.18
C LEU A 17 -0.98 -13.44 -4.29
N PHE A 18 0.04 -13.32 -3.44
CA PHE A 18 0.20 -12.18 -2.53
C PHE A 18 0.49 -10.88 -3.29
N SER A 19 1.31 -10.93 -4.34
CA SER A 19 1.60 -9.74 -5.14
C SER A 19 0.33 -9.20 -5.79
N TYR A 20 -0.48 -10.06 -6.41
CA TYR A 20 -1.77 -9.66 -6.95
C TYR A 20 -2.72 -9.13 -5.87
N GLY A 21 -2.74 -9.77 -4.69
CA GLY A 21 -3.52 -9.30 -3.55
C GLY A 21 -3.11 -7.89 -3.10
N PHE A 22 -1.81 -7.62 -2.97
CA PHE A 22 -1.31 -6.30 -2.60
C PHE A 22 -1.57 -5.25 -3.68
N ILE A 23 -1.47 -5.61 -4.97
CA ILE A 23 -1.82 -4.70 -6.06
C ILE A 23 -3.29 -4.28 -5.96
N LEU A 24 -4.21 -5.25 -5.81
CA LEU A 24 -5.63 -4.98 -5.68
C LEU A 24 -5.95 -4.16 -4.43
N LEU A 25 -5.29 -4.45 -3.31
CA LEU A 25 -5.46 -3.70 -2.06
C LEU A 25 -5.01 -2.25 -2.22
N ASN A 26 -3.81 -2.00 -2.75
CA ASN A 26 -3.32 -0.65 -3.02
C ASN A 26 -4.24 0.11 -3.96
N LEU A 27 -4.70 -0.52 -5.05
CA LEU A 27 -5.64 0.07 -5.98
C LEU A 27 -6.95 0.45 -5.28
N GLY A 28 -7.50 -0.43 -4.44
CA GLY A 28 -8.72 -0.15 -3.67
C GLY A 28 -8.55 1.03 -2.71
N ILE A 29 -7.46 1.07 -1.94
CA ILE A 29 -7.16 2.19 -1.03
C ILE A 29 -6.98 3.49 -1.81
N TYR A 30 -6.28 3.48 -2.93
CA TYR A 30 -6.09 4.65 -3.77
C TYR A 30 -7.42 5.20 -4.31
N LEU A 31 -8.32 4.33 -4.77
CA LEU A 31 -9.66 4.72 -5.23
C LEU A 31 -10.52 5.33 -4.11
N ILE A 32 -10.31 4.93 -2.86
CA ILE A 32 -10.92 5.60 -1.70
C ILE A 32 -10.24 6.94 -1.48
N GLN A 33 -8.91 6.98 -1.51
CA GLN A 33 -8.13 8.16 -1.23
C GLN A 33 -8.44 9.33 -2.17
N ILE A 34 -8.66 9.09 -3.47
CA ILE A 34 -9.08 10.15 -4.41
C ILE A 34 -10.45 10.77 -4.07
N GLN A 35 -11.30 10.09 -3.28
CA GLN A 35 -12.60 10.63 -2.84
C GLN A 35 -12.46 11.50 -1.57
N PHE A 36 -11.45 11.23 -0.75
CA PHE A 36 -11.25 11.84 0.57
C PHE A 36 -9.92 12.62 0.67
N SER A 37 -9.27 12.91 -0.47
CA SER A 37 -8.00 13.63 -0.63
C SER A 37 -6.99 13.34 0.50
N ASP A 38 -6.67 14.35 1.31
CA ASP A 38 -5.60 14.31 2.30
C ASP A 38 -6.04 13.69 3.63
N GLU A 39 -7.34 13.45 3.82
CA GLU A 39 -7.91 13.03 5.09
C GLU A 39 -7.41 11.63 5.49
N LEU A 40 -7.25 10.72 4.52
CA LEU A 40 -6.63 9.42 4.76
C LEU A 40 -5.15 9.52 5.11
N ILE A 41 -4.41 10.44 4.47
CA ILE A 41 -2.97 10.64 4.76
C ILE A 41 -2.81 11.13 6.20
N CYS A 42 -3.59 12.13 6.59
CA CYS A 42 -3.56 12.70 7.92
C CYS A 42 -3.95 11.68 9.01
N SER A 43 -4.84 10.74 8.69
CA SER A 43 -5.36 9.77 9.67
C SER A 43 -4.56 8.48 9.77
N PHE A 44 -3.95 8.03 8.67
CA PHE A 44 -3.31 6.71 8.57
C PHE A 44 -1.82 6.77 8.24
N GLY A 45 -1.27 7.96 8.04
CA GLY A 45 0.16 8.19 7.83
C GLY A 45 0.97 8.00 9.12
N THR A 46 2.17 7.45 8.99
CA THR A 46 3.08 7.27 10.14
C THR A 46 3.68 8.61 10.55
N ILE A 47 3.48 9.00 11.82
CA ILE A 47 4.13 10.17 12.41
C ILE A 47 5.21 9.70 13.41
N PRO A 48 6.51 9.99 13.16
CA PRO A 48 7.60 9.47 13.99
C PRO A 48 7.51 9.82 15.49
N SER A 49 7.04 11.02 15.82
CA SER A 49 6.85 11.44 17.21
C SER A 49 5.77 10.63 17.93
N ASN A 50 4.73 10.17 17.22
CA ASN A 50 3.69 9.32 17.81
C ASN A 50 4.25 7.93 18.12
N ILE A 51 5.00 7.34 17.19
CA ILE A 51 5.67 6.04 17.39
C ILE A 51 6.67 6.10 18.55
N ALA A 52 7.50 7.15 18.63
CA ALA A 52 8.43 7.37 19.73
C ALA A 52 7.70 7.54 21.09
N SER A 53 6.47 8.07 21.06
CA SER A 53 5.60 8.18 22.24
C SER A 53 4.78 6.92 22.57
N GLY A 54 4.96 5.83 21.83
CA GLY A 54 4.23 4.58 22.05
C GLY A 54 2.79 4.58 21.53
N ARG A 55 2.46 5.47 20.59
CA ARG A 55 1.11 5.64 20.03
C ARG A 55 1.07 5.33 18.54
N ASP A 56 -0.12 5.05 18.04
CA ASP A 56 -0.43 4.92 16.62
C ASP A 56 0.41 3.91 15.84
N PHE A 57 0.88 2.83 16.49
CA PHE A 57 1.70 1.79 15.83
C PHE A 57 1.03 1.13 14.62
N TYR A 58 -0.31 1.14 14.54
CA TYR A 58 -1.04 0.65 13.36
C TYR A 58 -0.66 1.44 12.09
N THR A 59 -0.26 2.71 12.25
CA THR A 59 0.14 3.57 11.13
C THR A 59 1.39 3.05 10.41
N LEU A 60 2.26 2.31 11.11
CA LEU A 60 3.43 1.66 10.50
C LEU A 60 3.06 0.73 9.35
N VAL A 61 1.89 0.09 9.44
CA VAL A 61 1.36 -0.82 8.41
C VAL A 61 0.46 -0.06 7.45
N THR A 62 -0.49 0.75 7.95
CA THR A 62 -1.45 1.43 7.07
C THR A 62 -0.77 2.43 6.14
N SER A 63 0.32 3.09 6.58
CA SER A 63 1.04 4.04 5.74
C SER A 63 1.72 3.40 4.52
N MET A 64 1.91 2.08 4.50
CA MET A 64 2.46 1.38 3.34
C MET A 64 1.51 1.35 2.14
N PHE A 65 0.22 1.67 2.33
CA PHE A 65 -0.83 1.61 1.30
C PHE A 65 -1.32 3.00 0.85
N LEU A 66 -0.85 4.07 1.48
CA LEU A 66 -1.25 5.44 1.16
C LEU A 66 -0.39 6.01 0.03
N HIS A 67 -1.00 6.81 -0.84
CA HIS A 67 -0.32 7.42 -1.98
C HIS A 67 -0.51 8.95 -1.93
N GLY A 68 0.55 9.75 -1.90
CA GLY A 68 0.49 11.19 -1.60
C GLY A 68 -0.20 12.11 -2.62
N GLY A 69 -0.99 11.57 -3.56
CA GLY A 69 -1.43 12.27 -4.77
C GLY A 69 -0.44 12.11 -5.91
#